data_AF-W4V5I8-F1
#
_entry.id   AF-W4V5I8-F1
#
_cell.length_a   1.000
_cell.length_b   1.000
_cell.length_c   1.000
_cell.angle_alpha   90.00
_cell.angle_beta   90.00
_cell.angle_gamma   90.00
#
_symmetry.space_group_name_H-M   'P 1'
#
loop_
_entity.id
_entity.type
_entity.pdbx_description
1 polymer ?
#
loop_
_entity_poly.entity_id
_entity_poly.type
_entity_poly.pdbx_seq_one_letter_code
_entity_poly.pdbx_strand_id
1 'polypeptide(L)' 'MIRIGEESGNLDFALDKSADFYDEEVEASLALLTSFIEPTIIVMLALIVGFIVMSVLTPMFSIYNEMSF' A
#
# COMPACT_ATOMS: atom_id res chain seq x y z
N MET A 1 7.40 27.84 -13.28
CA MET A 1 6.07 28.16 -13.87
C MET A 1 5.63 29.57 -13.48
N ILE A 2 5.46 29.86 -12.19
CA ILE A 2 4.93 31.16 -11.70
C ILE A 2 5.71 32.38 -12.23
N ARG A 3 7.05 32.40 -12.11
CA ARG A 3 7.90 33.51 -12.59
C ARG A 3 7.80 33.77 -14.10
N ILE A 4 7.54 32.72 -14.90
CA ILE A 4 7.39 32.81 -16.36
C ILE A 4 5.98 33.28 -16.72
N GLY A 5 4.96 32.86 -15.97
CA GLY A 5 3.59 33.36 -16.10
C GLY A 5 3.46 34.85 -15.76
N GLU A 6 4.22 35.30 -14.77
CA GLU A 6 4.28 36.71 -14.37
C GLU A 6 4.98 37.58 -15.44
N GLU A 7 6.12 37.15 -15.99
CA GLU A 7 6.83 37.85 -17.07
C GLU A 7 6.06 37.88 -18.41
N SER A 8 5.15 36.92 -18.64
CA SER A 8 4.32 36.83 -19.85
C SER A 8 2.91 37.40 -19.71
N GLY A 9 2.54 37.90 -18.51
CA GLY A 9 1.21 38.42 -18.22
C GLY A 9 0.11 37.35 -18.11
N ASN A 10 0.47 36.06 -18.08
CA ASN A 10 -0.43 34.91 -18.01
C ASN A 10 -0.33 34.17 -16.66
N LEU A 11 -0.29 34.93 -15.56
CA LEU A 11 -0.13 34.37 -14.22
C LEU A 11 -1.27 33.41 -13.85
N ASP A 12 -2.52 33.74 -14.19
CA ASP A 12 -3.68 32.87 -13.93
C ASP A 12 -3.52 31.50 -14.57
N PHE A 13 -3.09 31.44 -15.84
CA PHE A 13 -2.82 30.19 -16.53
C PHE A 13 -1.67 29.41 -15.89
N ALA A 14 -0.63 30.09 -15.42
CA ALA A 14 0.50 29.43 -14.75
C ALA A 14 0.13 28.87 -13.36
N LEU A 15 -0.80 29.52 -12.65
CA LEU A 15 -1.32 29.04 -11.36
C LEU A 15 -2.23 27.83 -11.55
N ASP A 16 -3.15 27.89 -12.52
CA ASP A 16 -4.03 26.77 -12.89
C ASP A 16 -3.21 25.53 -13.27
N LYS A 17 -2.17 25.70 -14.11
CA LYS A 17 -1.27 24.59 -14.44
C LYS A 17 -0.40 24.08 -13.30
N SER A 18 -0.13 24.91 -12.30
CA SER A 18 0.57 24.44 -11.10
C SER A 18 -0.37 23.62 -10.21
N ALA A 19 -1.64 24.00 -10.11
CA ALA A 19 -2.65 23.23 -9.38
C ALA A 19 -2.84 21.84 -10.00
N ASP A 20 -3.08 21.76 -11.32
CA ASP A 20 -3.20 20.49 -12.06
C ASP A 20 -1.99 19.58 -11.81
N PHE A 21 -0.77 20.14 -11.85
CA PHE A 21 0.46 19.38 -11.67
C PHE A 21 0.54 18.77 -10.26
N TYR A 22 0.21 19.53 -9.23
CA TYR A 22 0.23 19.02 -7.86
C TYR A 22 -0.87 18.00 -7.61
N ASP A 23 -2.06 18.18 -8.19
CA ASP A 23 -3.13 17.18 -8.11
C ASP A 23 -2.71 15.85 -8.76
N GLU A 24 -2.11 15.89 -9.95
CA GLU A 24 -1.53 14.71 -10.61
C GLU A 24 -0.43 14.04 -9.77
N GLU A 25 0.45 14.84 -9.15
CA GLU A 25 1.54 14.33 -8.30
C GLU A 25 1.00 13.65 -7.03
N VAL A 26 -0.04 14.23 -6.41
CA VAL A 26 -0.72 13.66 -5.25
C VAL A 26 -1.45 12.38 -5.63
N GLU A 27 -2.17 12.36 -6.75
CA GLU A 27 -2.89 11.17 -7.21
C GLU A 27 -1.93 10.02 -7.56
N ALA A 28 -0.82 10.31 -8.23
CA ALA A 28 0.24 9.33 -8.48
C ALA A 28 0.85 8.78 -7.19
N SER A 29 1.10 9.66 -6.21
CA SER A 29 1.62 9.27 -4.90
C SER A 29 0.65 8.38 -4.13
N LEU A 30 -0.66 8.69 -4.17
CA LEU A 30 -1.71 7.88 -3.56
C LEU A 30 -1.86 6.52 -4.25
N ALA A 31 -1.78 6.48 -5.57
CA ALA A 31 -1.83 5.23 -6.33
C ALA A 31 -0.66 4.30 -5.95
N LEU A 32 0.56 4.85 -5.84
CA LEU A 32 1.72 4.12 -5.38
C LEU A 32 1.55 3.61 -3.95
N LEU A 33 1.14 4.47 -3.02
CA LEU A 33 0.88 4.07 -1.62
C LEU A 33 -0.13 2.94 -1.54
N THR A 34 -1.24 3.05 -2.27
CA THR A 34 -2.30 2.04 -2.29
C THR A 34 -1.79 0.72 -2.86
N SER A 35 -0.97 0.78 -3.93
CA SER A 35 -0.36 -0.40 -4.56
C SER A 35 0.58 -1.17 -3.61
N PHE A 36 1.22 -0.51 -2.64
CA PHE A 36 2.05 -1.16 -1.63
C PHE A 36 1.28 -1.65 -0.40
N ILE A 37 0.18 -0.97 -0.05
CA ILE A 37 -0.66 -1.37 1.10
C ILE A 37 -1.29 -2.75 0.86
N GLU A 38 -1.82 -2.99 -0.34
CA GLU A 38 -2.49 -4.25 -0.68
C GLU A 38 -1.60 -5.50 -0.47
N PRO A 39 -0.40 -5.63 -1.07
CA PRO A 39 0.47 -6.79 -0.85
C PRO A 39 0.92 -6.91 0.60
N THR A 40 1.11 -5.79 1.31
CA THR A 40 1.50 -5.81 2.73
C THR A 40 0.43 -6.48 3.60
N ILE A 41 -0.85 -6.16 3.37
CA ILE A 41 -1.97 -6.77 4.09
C ILE A 41 -2.04 -8.28 3.82
N ILE A 42 -1.85 -8.69 2.56
CA ILE A 42 -1.87 -10.12 2.18
C ILE A 42 -0.75 -10.90 2.88
N VAL A 43 0.48 -10.36 2.90
CA VAL A 43 1.61 -10.99 3.60
C VAL A 43 1.34 -11.10 5.10
N MET A 44 0.79 -10.05 5.71
CA MET A 44 0.44 -10.07 7.13
C MET A 44 -0.62 -11.13 7.45
N LEU A 45 -1.67 -11.23 6.63
CA LEU A 45 -2.71 -12.26 6.77
C LEU A 45 -2.13 -13.67 6.61
N ALA A 46 -1.25 -13.89 5.63
CA ALA A 46 -0.60 -15.17 5.43
C ALA A 46 0.23 -15.60 6.66
N LEU A 47 0.93 -14.66 7.29
CA LEU A 47 1.68 -14.92 8.53
C LEU A 47 0.76 -15.29 9.70
N ILE A 48 -0.33 -14.54 9.90
CA ILE A 48 -1.30 -14.79 10.97
C ILE A 48 -1.95 -16.17 10.78
N VAL A 49 -2.43 -16.46 9.58
CA VAL A 49 -3.05 -17.75 9.26
C VAL A 49 -2.04 -18.89 9.41
N GLY A 50 -0.82 -18.73 8.90
CA GLY A 50 0.24 -19.72 9.05
C GLY A 50 0.59 -20.01 10.51
N PHE A 51 0.63 -18.98 11.35
CA PHE A 51 0.85 -19.11 12.78
C PHE A 51 -0.28 -19.90 13.47
N ILE A 52 -1.54 -19.59 13.14
CA ILE A 52 -2.71 -20.32 13.68
C ILE A 52 -2.64 -21.79 13.29
N VAL A 53 -2.36 -22.08 12.02
CA VAL A 53 -2.24 -23.45 11.51
C VAL A 53 -1.15 -24.21 12.25
N MET A 54 0.04 -23.61 12.43
CA MET A 54 1.11 -24.25 13.22
C MET A 54 0.67 -24.51 14.66
N SER A 55 0.02 -23.53 15.31
CA SER A 55 -0.45 -23.68 16.69
C SER A 55 -1.46 -24.81 16.88
N VAL A 56 -2.24 -25.15 15.84
CA VAL A 56 -3.25 -26.23 15.89
C VAL A 56 -2.66 -27.57 15.43
N LEU A 57 -1.81 -27.57 14.41
CA LEU A 57 -1.23 -28.80 13.88
C LEU A 57 -0.25 -29.46 14.87
N THR A 58 0.55 -28.67 15.60
CA THR A 58 1.50 -29.22 16.59
C THR A 58 0.81 -30.13 17.62
N PRO A 59 -0.22 -29.69 18.39
CA PRO A 59 -0.88 -30.57 19.34
C PRO A 59 -1.64 -31.72 18.68
N MET A 60 -2.21 -31.51 17.48
CA MET A 60 -2.86 -32.57 16.72
C MET A 60 -1.90 -33.70 16.35
N PHE A 61 -0.67 -33.37 15.94
CA PHE A 61 0.36 -34.39 15.67
C PHE A 61 0.81 -35.11 16.94
N SER A 62 0.91 -34.41 18.07
CA SER A 62 1.21 -35.04 19.37
C SER A 62 0.15 -36.07 19.76
N ILE A 63 -1.14 -35.72 19.64
CA ILE A 63 -2.25 -36.64 19.95
C ILE A 63 -2.25 -37.84 19.00
N TYR A 64 -2.07 -37.60 17.70
CA TYR A 64 -2.00 -38.69 16.71
C TYR A 64 -0.87 -39.67 17.01
N ASN A 65 0.30 -39.17 17.39
CA ASN A 65 1.46 -40.01 17.72
C ASN A 65 1.24 -40.80 19.02
N GLU A 66 0.57 -40.23 20.03
CA GLU A 66 0.19 -40.96 21.25
C GLU A 66 -0.88 -42.04 20.98
N MET A 67 -1.79 -41.81 20.03
CA MET A 67 -2.83 -42.77 19.65
C MET A 67 -2.35 -43.88 18.72
N SER A 68 -1.24 -43.69 17.99
CA SER A 68 -0.74 -44.67 17.02
C SER A 68 0.30 -45.65 17.58
N PHE A 69 0.43 -45.76 18.92
CA PHE A 69 1.16 -46.82 19.61
C PHE A 69 0.20 -47.76 20.34
#